data_AF-A0A0B1SH54-F1
#
_entry.id   AF-A0A0B1SH54-F1
#
_cell.length_a   1.000
_cell.length_b   1.000
_cell.length_c   1.000
_cell.angle_alpha   90.00
_cell.angle_beta   90.00
_cell.angle_gamma   90.00
#
_symmetry.space_group_name_H-M   'P 1'
#
loop_
_entity.id
_entity.type
_entity.pdbx_description
1 polymer ?
#
loop_
_entity_poly.entity_id
_entity_poly.type
_entity_poly.pdbx_seq_one_letter_code
_entity_poly.pdbx_strand_id
1 'polypeptide(L)'
;MAECAEVFCESVAALSKRKDALTGNAILHWDKDDDDAMRFVASCANIRATIFGIPRKSLFEIKSMAGNIIPAIATTNAVVAGMVVVEAMKIISNELDKLRVVFINRAPNPRGKVRRLLSSSFHFRS
;
A
#
# COMPACT_ATOMS: atom_id res chain seq x y z
N MET A 1 -14.91 -22.75 -0.06
CA MET A 1 -13.47 -23.10 -0.02
C MET A 1 -13.07 -23.88 -1.28
N ALA A 2 -13.80 -24.94 -1.66
CA ALA A 2 -13.54 -25.73 -2.87
C ALA A 2 -13.42 -24.87 -4.15
N GLU A 3 -14.39 -24.01 -4.43
CA GLU A 3 -14.37 -23.09 -5.58
C GLU A 3 -13.10 -22.21 -5.64
N CYS A 4 -12.69 -21.63 -4.51
CA CYS A 4 -11.47 -20.81 -4.47
C CYS A 4 -10.21 -21.67 -4.71
N ALA A 5 -10.20 -22.92 -4.25
CA ALA A 5 -9.07 -23.83 -4.47
C ALA A 5 -8.97 -24.25 -5.94
N GLU A 6 -10.10 -24.51 -6.60
CA GLU A 6 -10.16 -24.81 -8.03
C GLU A 6 -9.62 -23.64 -8.87
N VAL A 7 -10.16 -22.42 -8.65
CA VAL A 7 -9.69 -21.21 -9.34
C VAL A 7 -8.22 -20.92 -9.07
N PHE A 8 -7.73 -21.21 -7.86
CA PHE A 8 -6.31 -21.09 -7.53
C PHE A 8 -5.45 -22.05 -8.37
N CYS A 9 -5.83 -23.33 -8.46
CA CYS A 9 -5.11 -24.31 -9.26
C CYS A 9 -5.09 -23.93 -10.75
N GLU A 10 -6.22 -23.51 -11.32
CA GLU A 10 -6.34 -23.09 -12.72
C GLU A 10 -5.45 -21.88 -13.02
N SER A 11 -5.54 -20.84 -12.19
CA SER A 11 -4.75 -19.62 -12.37
C SER A 11 -3.24 -19.88 -12.20
N VAL A 12 -2.84 -20.74 -11.27
CA VAL A 12 -1.43 -21.17 -11.13
C VAL A 12 -0.95 -21.91 -12.39
N ALA A 13 -1.74 -22.84 -12.93
CA ALA A 13 -1.38 -23.57 -14.13
C ALA A 13 -1.20 -22.64 -15.34
N ALA A 14 -2.11 -21.68 -15.52
CA ALA A 14 -2.04 -20.68 -16.58
C ALA A 14 -0.80 -19.78 -16.44
N LEU A 15 -0.54 -19.26 -15.24
CA LEU A 15 0.61 -18.40 -14.96
C LEU A 15 1.94 -19.17 -15.08
N SER A 16 1.99 -20.44 -14.67
CA SER A 16 3.18 -21.29 -14.81
C SER A 16 3.53 -21.49 -16.29
N LYS A 17 2.55 -21.87 -17.12
CA LYS A 17 2.75 -22.02 -18.57
C LYS A 17 3.27 -20.73 -19.20
N ARG A 18 2.75 -19.57 -18.74
CA ARG A 18 3.20 -18.26 -19.21
C ARG A 18 4.63 -17.95 -18.78
N LYS A 19 5.01 -18.32 -17.56
CA LYS A 19 6.39 -18.16 -17.06
C LYS A 19 7.38 -19.04 -17.83
N ASP A 20 7.00 -20.25 -18.20
CA ASP A 20 7.83 -21.19 -18.97
C ASP A 20 8.05 -20.72 -20.41
N ALA A 21 7.09 -19.98 -20.98
CA ALA A 21 7.22 -19.38 -22.30
C ALA A 21 8.15 -18.15 -22.34
N LEU A 22 8.52 -17.59 -21.17
CA LEU A 22 9.45 -16.46 -21.09
C LEU A 22 10.91 -16.95 -21.17
N THR A 23 11.73 -16.26 -21.96
CA THR A 23 13.15 -16.60 -22.12
C THR A 23 14.02 -16.02 -20.99
N GLY A 24 15.02 -16.80 -20.57
CA GLY A 24 15.98 -16.38 -19.55
C GLY A 24 15.34 -16.07 -18.19
N ASN A 25 15.89 -15.07 -17.50
CA ASN A 25 15.45 -14.67 -16.15
C ASN A 25 14.27 -13.69 -16.15
N ALA A 26 13.51 -13.60 -17.24
CA ALA A 26 12.34 -12.74 -17.31
C ALA A 26 11.27 -13.17 -16.29
N ILE A 27 10.67 -12.19 -15.61
CA ILE A 27 9.65 -12.37 -14.58
C ILE A 27 8.27 -11.95 -15.10
N LEU A 28 7.22 -12.52 -14.49
CA LEU A 28 5.87 -12.02 -14.71
C LEU A 28 5.69 -10.70 -13.96
N HIS A 29 5.14 -9.70 -14.65
CA HIS A 29 4.68 -8.47 -14.02
C HIS A 29 3.20 -8.59 -13.69
N TRP A 30 2.83 -8.20 -12.47
CA TRP A 30 1.43 -8.20 -12.07
C TRP A 30 0.69 -7.01 -12.69
N ASP A 31 -0.49 -7.29 -13.25
CA ASP A 31 -1.46 -6.29 -13.70
C ASP A 31 -2.85 -6.66 -13.15
N LYS A 32 -3.60 -5.65 -12.70
CA LYS A 32 -4.97 -5.81 -12.20
C LYS A 32 -5.96 -6.17 -13.31
N ASP A 33 -5.59 -5.87 -14.56
CA ASP A 33 -6.42 -6.13 -15.75
C ASP A 33 -6.07 -7.46 -16.44
N ASP A 34 -5.12 -8.22 -15.88
CA ASP A 34 -4.82 -9.61 -16.26
C ASP A 34 -5.71 -10.57 -15.47
N ASP A 35 -6.57 -11.30 -16.20
CA ASP A 35 -7.57 -12.20 -15.61
C ASP A 35 -6.94 -13.35 -14.80
N ASP A 36 -5.88 -13.98 -15.30
CA ASP A 36 -5.24 -15.10 -14.60
C ASP A 36 -4.53 -14.60 -13.33
N ALA A 37 -3.83 -13.47 -13.43
CA ALA A 37 -3.15 -12.86 -12.29
C ALA A 37 -4.14 -12.36 -11.23
N MET A 38 -5.27 -11.78 -11.65
CA MET A 38 -6.29 -11.29 -10.73
C MET A 38 -7.07 -12.43 -10.06
N ARG A 39 -7.37 -13.51 -10.79
CA ARG A 39 -7.98 -14.73 -10.23
C ARG A 39 -7.06 -15.43 -9.24
N PHE A 40 -5.76 -15.47 -9.51
CA PHE A 40 -4.76 -15.96 -8.57
C PHE A 40 -4.78 -15.17 -7.26
N VAL A 41 -4.73 -13.83 -7.33
CA VAL A 41 -4.78 -12.97 -6.14
C VAL A 41 -6.09 -13.16 -5.36
N ALA A 42 -7.23 -13.16 -6.04
CA ALA A 42 -8.53 -13.25 -5.40
C ALA A 42 -8.79 -14.61 -4.73
N SER A 43 -8.45 -15.70 -5.40
CA SER A 43 -8.58 -17.05 -4.85
C SER A 43 -7.68 -17.25 -3.63
N CYS A 44 -6.40 -16.86 -3.73
CA CYS A 44 -5.45 -16.92 -2.63
C CYS A 44 -5.88 -16.07 -1.42
N ALA A 45 -6.31 -14.82 -1.67
CA ALA A 45 -6.80 -13.93 -0.62
C ALA A 45 -8.03 -14.50 0.10
N ASN A 46 -8.98 -15.08 -0.63
CA ASN A 46 -10.18 -15.69 -0.05
C ASN A 46 -9.91 -16.99 0.71
N ILE A 47 -8.96 -17.80 0.25
CA ILE A 47 -8.48 -18.98 1.00
C ILE A 47 -7.86 -18.51 2.32
N ARG A 48 -6.97 -17.52 2.28
CA ARG A 48 -6.35 -16.94 3.48
C ARG A 48 -7.39 -16.34 4.42
N ALA A 49 -8.36 -15.57 3.90
CA ALA A 49 -9.43 -15.00 4.72
C ALA A 49 -10.20 -16.09 5.47
N THR A 50 -10.54 -17.19 4.79
CA THR A 50 -11.22 -18.34 5.41
C THR A 50 -10.39 -18.96 6.55
N ILE A 51 -9.07 -19.11 6.38
CA ILE A 51 -8.16 -19.65 7.42
C ILE A 51 -8.18 -18.79 8.69
N PHE A 52 -8.30 -17.46 8.54
CA PHE A 52 -8.33 -16.52 9.66
C PHE A 52 -9.75 -16.16 10.14
N GLY A 53 -10.80 -16.84 9.67
CA GLY A 53 -12.19 -16.54 10.04
C GLY A 53 -12.70 -15.19 9.53
N ILE A 54 -12.05 -14.62 8.50
CA ILE A 54 -12.43 -13.35 7.87
C ILE A 54 -13.41 -13.64 6.71
N PRO A 55 -14.50 -12.85 6.56
CA PRO A 55 -15.41 -13.00 5.43
C PRO A 55 -14.70 -12.86 4.09
N ARG A 56 -15.05 -13.75 3.15
CA ARG A 56 -14.58 -13.70 1.76
C ARG A 56 -15.12 -12.47 1.05
N LYS A 57 -14.41 -12.03 0.02
CA LYS A 57 -14.79 -10.90 -0.84
C LYS A 57 -14.92 -11.32 -2.29
N SER A 58 -15.74 -10.60 -3.03
CA SER A 58 -15.90 -10.80 -4.47
C SER A 58 -14.62 -10.46 -5.23
N LEU A 59 -14.48 -11.00 -6.46
CA LEU A 59 -13.37 -10.66 -7.35
C LEU A 59 -13.27 -9.15 -7.58
N PHE A 60 -14.40 -8.46 -7.75
CA PHE A 60 -14.46 -7.02 -7.98
C PHE A 60 -13.94 -6.21 -6.78
N GLU A 61 -14.36 -6.56 -5.56
CA GLU A 61 -13.85 -5.93 -4.33
C GLU A 61 -12.33 -6.15 -4.19
N ILE A 62 -11.86 -7.38 -4.43
CA ILE A 62 -10.44 -7.69 -4.31
C ILE A 62 -9.62 -6.97 -5.38
N LYS A 63 -10.12 -6.87 -6.62
CA LYS A 63 -9.49 -6.10 -7.70
C LYS A 63 -9.37 -4.61 -7.33
N SER A 64 -10.43 -4.03 -6.76
CA SER A 64 -10.42 -2.64 -6.29
C SER A 64 -9.37 -2.41 -5.20
N MET A 65 -9.24 -3.32 -4.23
CA MET A 65 -8.24 -3.21 -3.17
C MET A 65 -6.81 -3.43 -3.71
N ALA A 66 -6.61 -4.46 -4.54
CA ALA A 66 -5.30 -4.82 -5.07
C ALA A 66 -4.72 -3.72 -5.98
N GLY A 67 -5.56 -3.10 -6.82
CA GLY A 67 -5.14 -1.99 -7.69
C GLY A 67 -4.73 -0.72 -6.94
N ASN A 68 -5.06 -0.58 -5.66
CA ASN A 68 -4.75 0.58 -4.83
C ASN A 68 -3.64 0.32 -3.80
N ILE A 69 -2.93 -0.81 -3.89
CA ILE A 69 -1.81 -1.11 -2.99
C ILE A 69 -0.67 -0.12 -3.27
N ILE A 70 -0.29 0.64 -2.24
CA ILE A 70 0.87 1.54 -2.29
C ILE A 70 2.07 0.85 -1.63
N PRO A 71 3.23 0.74 -2.33
CA PRO A 71 4.44 0.21 -1.72
C PRO A 71 4.88 1.02 -0.51
N ALA A 72 5.19 0.35 0.59
CA ALA A 72 5.80 0.95 1.77
C ALA A 72 7.33 0.91 1.65
N ILE A 73 8.00 2.00 2.01
CA ILE A 73 9.46 2.08 2.04
C ILE A 73 9.89 2.35 3.47
N ALA A 74 10.78 1.52 4.02
CA ALA A 74 11.21 1.60 5.42
C ALA A 74 11.77 3.00 5.79
N THR A 75 12.50 3.62 4.87
CA THR A 75 13.07 4.96 5.08
C THR A 75 12.01 6.04 5.24
N THR A 76 10.86 5.92 4.57
CA THR A 76 9.73 6.86 4.75
C THR A 76 9.20 6.78 6.18
N ASN A 77 9.02 5.58 6.73
CA ASN A 77 8.58 5.40 8.12
C ASN A 77 9.60 5.98 9.11
N ALA A 78 10.89 5.76 8.88
CA ALA A 78 11.96 6.32 9.73
C ALA A 78 11.93 7.86 9.75
N VAL A 79 11.76 8.49 8.59
CA VAL A 79 11.67 9.96 8.50
C VAL A 79 10.42 10.48 9.20
N VAL A 80 9.26 9.86 8.99
CA VAL A 80 8.01 10.26 9.65
C VAL A 80 8.11 10.11 11.16
N ALA A 81 8.64 8.99 11.66
CA ALA A 81 8.86 8.79 13.09
C ALA A 81 9.77 9.85 13.71
N GLY A 82 10.88 10.20 13.04
CA GLY A 82 11.76 11.28 13.47
C GLY A 82 11.04 12.64 13.54
N MET A 83 10.18 12.94 12.57
CA MET A 83 9.36 14.17 12.58
C MET A 83 8.34 14.18 13.72
N VAL A 84 7.70 13.05 14.02
CA VAL A 84 6.78 12.92 15.15
C VAL A 84 7.49 13.26 16.47
N VAL A 85 8.71 12.74 16.67
CA VAL A 85 9.50 13.05 17.88
C VAL A 85 9.85 14.55 17.97
N VAL A 86 10.22 15.19 16.85
CA VAL A 86 10.51 16.63 16.82
C VAL A 86 9.29 17.46 17.20
N GLU A 87 8.10 17.13 16.72
CA GLU A 87 6.87 17.84 17.11
C GLU A 87 6.47 17.52 18.57
N ALA A 88 6.66 16.29 19.03
CA ALA A 88 6.42 15.91 20.43
C ALA A 88 7.31 16.68 21.42
N MET A 89 8.57 16.94 21.08
CA MET A 89 9.47 17.77 21.91
C MET A 89 8.93 19.20 22.09
N LYS A 90 8.27 19.78 21.08
CA LYS A 90 7.65 21.11 21.21
C LYS A 90 6.46 21.10 22.15
N ILE A 91 5.67 20.02 22.12
CA ILE A 91 4.55 19.84 23.06
C ILE A 91 5.07 19.78 24.50
N ILE A 92 6.12 18.99 24.74
CA ILE A 92 6.74 18.86 26.07
C ILE A 92 7.27 20.20 26.56
N SER A 93 7.85 21.01 25.68
CA SER A 93 8.34 22.36 25.99
C SER A 93 7.24 23.44 26.04
N ASN A 94 5.96 23.07 25.91
CA ASN A 94 4.81 23.99 25.86
C ASN A 94 4.90 25.04 24.72
N GLU A 95 5.58 24.72 23.62
CA GLU A 95 5.74 25.57 22.43
C GLU A 95 4.68 25.25 21.36
N LEU A 96 3.41 25.30 21.76
CA LEU A 96 2.28 24.85 20.92
C LEU A 96 2.10 25.71 19.66
N ASP A 97 2.47 26.98 19.73
CA ASP A 97 2.46 27.93 18.60
C ASP A 97 3.45 27.54 17.48
N LYS A 98 4.47 26.73 17.81
CA LYS A 98 5.51 26.28 16.87
C LYS A 98 5.22 24.93 16.21
N LEU A 99 4.09 24.30 16.56
CA LEU A 99 3.66 23.06 15.92
C LEU A 99 3.39 23.28 14.44
N ARG A 100 3.80 22.32 13.60
CA ARG A 100 3.61 22.41 12.15
C ARG A 100 3.13 21.10 11.56
N VAL A 101 2.25 21.20 10.57
CA VAL A 101 1.92 20.06 9.70
C VAL A 101 3.01 19.93 8.66
N VAL A 102 3.70 18.79 8.65
CA VAL A 102 4.85 18.53 7.77
C VAL A 102 4.45 17.53 6.68
N PHE A 103 4.62 17.92 5.42
CA PHE A 103 4.48 17.05 4.26
C PHE A 103 5.84 16.73 3.67
N ILE A 104 6.08 15.47 3.34
CA ILE A 104 7.28 15.00 2.65
C ILE A 104 6.90 14.72 1.20
N ASN A 105 7.58 15.38 0.25
CA ASN A 105 7.37 15.16 -1.17
C ASN A 105 8.44 14.20 -1.71
N ARG A 106 8.11 13.44 -2.76
CA ARG A 106 9.09 12.58 -3.45
C ARG A 106 10.20 13.37 -4.15
N ALA A 107 9.88 14.58 -4.60
CA ALA A 107 10.82 15.50 -5.26
C ALA A 107 10.75 16.89 -4.60
N PRO A 108 11.80 17.71 -4.73
CA PRO A 108 11.77 19.10 -4.29
C PRO A 108 10.60 19.85 -4.93
N ASN A 109 9.91 20.67 -4.14
CA ASN A 109 8.92 21.61 -4.67
C ASN A 109 9.62 22.72 -5.50
N PRO A 110 8.89 23.61 -6.21
CA PRO A 110 9.48 24.71 -6.98
C PRO A 110 10.38 25.67 -6.18
N ARG A 111 10.35 25.61 -4.83
CA ARG A 111 11.22 26.37 -3.93
C ARG A 111 12.44 25.55 -3.46
N GLY A 112 12.72 24.41 -4.09
CA GLY A 112 13.84 23.52 -3.77
C GLY A 112 13.68 22.72 -2.47
N LYS A 113 12.51 22.73 -1.83
CA LYS A 113 12.30 22.03 -0.54
C LYS A 113 11.59 20.69 -0.74
N VAL A 114 12.18 19.62 -0.19
CA VAL A 114 11.56 18.28 -0.14
C VAL A 114 10.42 18.23 0.88
N ARG A 115 10.54 18.99 1.98
CA ARG A 115 9.48 19.15 2.98
C ARG A 115 8.67 20.43 2.79
N ARG A 116 7.35 20.35 2.93
CA ARG A 116 6.46 21.51 3.04
C ARG A 116 5.95 21.59 4.48
N LEU A 117 6.05 22.78 5.06
CA LEU A 117 5.60 23.07 6.42
C LEU A 117 4.38 23.98 6.30
N LEU A 118 3.24 23.56 6.83
CA LEU A 118 2.09 24.43 7.00
C LEU A 118 2.07 24.89 8.46
N SER A 119 1.93 26.21 8.64
CA SER A 119 1.69 26.77 9.97
C SER A 119 0.35 26.26 10.47
N SER A 120 0.33 25.74 11.69
CA SER A 120 -0.88 25.26 12.32
C SER A 120 -1.65 26.47 12.84
N SER A 121 -2.33 27.20 11.97
CA SER A 121 -3.39 28.12 12.40
C SER A 121 -4.60 27.28 12.79
N PHE A 122 -4.49 26.51 13.89
CA PHE A 122 -5.63 25.89 14.55
C PHE A 122 -6.43 27.00 15.23
N HIS A 123 -7.29 27.67 14.46
CA HIS A 123 -8.39 28.41 15.05
C HIS A 123 -9.44 27.37 15.44
N PHE A 124 -9.36 26.88 16.68
CA PHE A 124 -10.43 26.12 17.31
C PHE A 124 -11.64 27.06 17.38
N ARG A 125 -12.52 27.01 16.39
CA ARG A 125 -13.87 27.58 16.53
C ARG A 125 -14.68 26.57 17.33
N SER A 126 -14.75 26.80 18.63
CA SER A 126 -15.85 26.32 19.49
C SER A 126 -17.17 26.94 19.05
#